data_AF-A0A9P6KGC9-F1
#
_entry.id   AF-A0A9P6KGC9-F1
#
_cell.length_a   1.000
_cell.length_b   1.000
_cell.length_c   1.000
_cell.angle_alpha   90.00
_cell.angle_beta   90.00
_cell.angle_gamma   90.00
#
_symmetry.space_group_name_H-M   'P 1'
#
loop_
_entity.id
_entity.type
_entity.pdbx_description
1 polymer ?
#
loop_
_entity_poly.entity_id
_entity_poly.type
_entity_poly.pdbx_seq_one_letter_code
_entity_poly.pdbx_strand_id
1 'polypeptide(L)'
;MVYKSSKRKHRKHRRSRSRSRSRSKKSKSKRRRERSPSSSSEDSDNNRRSAITGQKLKLKVSKSSADKKRDKKRGNLLEFLNASYQ
;
A
#
# COMPACT_ATOMS: atom_id res chain seq x y z
N MET A 1 -48.61 -19.88 -17.96
CA MET A 1 -47.45 -19.45 -18.79
C MET A 1 -46.18 -19.69 -17.97
N VAL A 2 -45.40 -20.71 -18.33
CA VAL A 2 -44.22 -21.17 -17.58
C VAL A 2 -42.98 -20.53 -18.18
N TYR A 3 -42.30 -19.65 -17.44
CA TYR A 3 -40.98 -19.15 -17.84
C TYR A 3 -39.89 -19.86 -17.06
N LYS A 4 -39.37 -20.94 -17.66
CA LYS A 4 -38.04 -21.48 -17.37
C LYS A 4 -37.01 -20.56 -18.04
N SER A 5 -36.19 -19.83 -17.29
CA SER A 5 -34.96 -19.26 -17.82
C SER A 5 -33.75 -19.90 -17.14
N SER A 6 -33.10 -20.76 -17.91
CA SER A 6 -31.95 -21.57 -17.56
C SER A 6 -30.66 -20.75 -17.43
N LYS A 7 -29.85 -21.16 -16.45
CA LYS A 7 -28.38 -21.34 -16.54
C LYS A 7 -27.55 -20.18 -17.12
N ARG A 8 -26.70 -19.58 -16.25
CA ARG A 8 -25.25 -19.41 -16.49
C ARG A 8 -24.52 -19.04 -15.19
N LYS A 9 -24.37 -20.02 -14.28
CA LYS A 9 -23.41 -19.94 -13.17
C LYS A 9 -22.00 -20.11 -13.76
N HIS A 10 -21.29 -19.01 -13.98
CA HIS A 10 -19.87 -19.05 -14.34
C HIS A 10 -19.01 -19.46 -13.13
N ARG A 11 -18.93 -20.77 -12.88
CA ARG A 11 -17.88 -21.34 -12.02
C ARG A 11 -16.55 -21.33 -12.78
N LYS A 12 -15.76 -20.27 -12.63
CA LYS A 12 -14.37 -20.26 -13.09
C LYS A 12 -13.48 -20.96 -12.06
N HIS A 13 -13.29 -22.27 -12.25
CA HIS A 13 -12.12 -22.97 -11.74
C HIS A 13 -10.89 -22.50 -12.54
N ARG A 14 -9.91 -21.87 -11.89
CA ARG A 14 -8.53 -21.88 -12.38
C ARG A 14 -7.53 -22.06 -11.24
N ARG A 15 -7.14 -23.33 -11.10
CA ARG A 15 -5.78 -23.85 -10.85
C ARG A 15 -5.00 -23.24 -9.70
N SER A 16 -4.97 -24.03 -8.62
CA SER A 16 -3.83 -24.23 -7.74
C SER A 16 -2.49 -23.83 -8.36
N ARG A 17 -1.93 -22.72 -7.88
CA ARG A 17 -0.49 -22.46 -7.93
C ARG A 17 -0.03 -22.23 -6.51
N SER A 18 -0.03 -23.32 -5.73
CA SER A 18 0.75 -23.43 -4.50
C SER A 18 2.23 -23.31 -4.87
N ARG A 19 2.70 -22.08 -5.01
CA ARG A 19 4.14 -21.79 -5.02
C ARG A 19 4.59 -21.98 -3.57
N SER A 20 4.92 -23.23 -3.24
CA SER A 20 5.70 -23.61 -2.08
C SER A 20 7.05 -22.88 -2.14
N ARG A 21 7.07 -21.62 -1.69
CA ARG A 21 8.31 -20.96 -1.30
C ARG A 21 8.76 -21.63 -0.02
N SER A 22 9.57 -22.67 -0.18
CA SER A 22 10.45 -23.22 0.85
C SER A 22 11.39 -22.12 1.33
N ARG A 23 10.89 -21.25 2.22
CA ARG A 23 11.75 -20.36 3.01
C ARG A 23 12.32 -21.21 4.13
N SER A 24 13.59 -21.55 3.95
CA SER A 24 14.44 -22.24 4.89
C SER A 24 14.21 -21.73 6.31
N LYS A 25 13.90 -22.65 7.23
CA LYS A 25 13.93 -22.40 8.65
C LYS A 25 15.40 -22.21 9.05
N LYS A 26 15.92 -20.99 8.99
CA LYS A 26 17.23 -20.68 9.57
C LYS A 26 17.06 -20.66 11.09
N SER A 27 17.77 -21.57 11.72
CA SER A 27 17.80 -21.87 13.15
C SER A 27 18.24 -20.66 14.01
N LYS A 28 17.73 -20.68 15.25
CA LYS A 28 17.96 -19.72 16.35
C LYS A 28 19.42 -19.29 16.50
N SER A 29 19.64 -17.99 16.60
CA SER A 29 20.69 -17.42 17.42
C SER A 29 20.04 -16.53 18.48
N LYS A 30 20.07 -16.98 19.75
CA LYS A 30 19.71 -16.16 20.91
C LYS A 30 20.84 -15.15 21.10
N ARG A 31 20.78 -14.00 20.42
CA ARG A 31 21.70 -12.89 20.68
C ARG A 31 21.11 -12.03 21.80
N ARG A 32 21.94 -11.81 22.81
CA ARG A 32 21.65 -11.17 24.09
C ARG A 32 20.96 -9.81 23.92
N ARG A 33 20.05 -9.51 24.86
CA ARG A 33 19.46 -8.17 25.07
C ARG A 33 20.57 -7.22 25.50
N GLU A 34 21.13 -6.47 24.57
CA GLU A 34 21.72 -5.17 24.89
C GLU A 34 20.69 -4.11 24.50
N ARG A 35 20.09 -3.48 25.50
CA ARG A 35 19.21 -2.32 25.31
C ARG A 35 20.09 -1.13 24.92
N SER A 36 20.38 -1.01 23.64
CA SER A 36 20.86 0.25 23.09
C SER A 36 19.64 1.08 22.72
N PRO A 37 19.39 2.26 23.34
CA PRO A 37 18.44 3.22 22.80
C PRO A 37 19.14 3.85 21.60
N SER A 38 19.08 3.19 20.43
CA SER A 38 19.46 3.85 19.19
C SER A 38 18.36 4.86 18.88
N SER A 39 18.55 6.08 19.39
CA SER A 39 17.93 7.29 18.86
C SER A 39 18.44 7.49 17.43
N SER A 40 17.90 6.70 16.50
CA SER A 40 17.92 7.06 15.08
C SER A 40 16.68 7.92 14.84
N SER A 41 16.82 9.20 15.17
CA SER A 41 15.82 10.23 14.94
C SER A 41 15.88 10.75 13.50
N GLU A 42 16.05 9.86 12.50
CA GLU A 42 16.09 10.27 11.08
C GLU A 42 15.35 9.31 10.13
N ASP A 43 14.49 8.41 10.62
CA ASP A 43 13.63 7.62 9.72
C ASP A 43 12.25 8.28 9.59
N SER A 44 12.23 9.28 8.69
CA SER A 44 11.14 9.65 7.80
C SER A 44 9.73 9.21 8.25
N ASP A 45 8.86 10.18 8.54
CA ASP A 45 7.44 10.00 8.87
C ASP A 45 6.66 9.04 7.94
N ASN A 46 7.20 8.68 6.78
CA ASN A 46 6.66 7.74 5.81
C ASN A 46 6.89 6.24 6.11
N ASN A 47 7.71 5.89 7.10
CA ASN A 47 8.06 4.50 7.43
C ASN A 47 7.48 4.00 8.75
N ARG A 48 6.54 4.73 9.34
CA ARG A 48 5.84 4.30 10.56
C ARG A 48 5.20 2.92 10.38
N ARG A 49 5.58 1.97 11.24
CA ARG A 49 5.02 0.61 11.33
C ARG A 49 4.29 0.44 12.65
N SER A 50 3.31 -0.45 12.68
CA SER A 50 2.62 -0.81 13.92
C SER A 50 3.61 -1.48 14.87
N ALA A 51 3.72 -0.98 16.11
CA ALA A 51 4.60 -1.55 17.13
C ALA A 51 4.20 -2.99 17.50
N ILE A 52 2.92 -3.34 17.32
CA ILE A 52 2.35 -4.63 17.71
C ILE A 52 2.49 -5.65 16.58
N THR A 53 2.16 -5.26 15.33
CA THR A 53 2.09 -6.20 14.20
C THR A 53 3.25 -6.09 13.21
N GLY A 54 4.09 -5.05 13.31
CA GLY A 54 5.18 -4.77 12.38
C GLY A 54 4.74 -4.37 10.96
N GLN A 55 3.43 -4.34 10.69
CA GLN A 55 2.90 -3.95 9.38
C GLN A 55 3.01 -2.44 9.16
N LYS A 56 3.15 -2.03 7.89
CA LYS A 56 3.22 -0.60 7.53
C LYS A 56 1.90 0.09 7.86
N LEU A 57 1.95 1.16 8.65
CA LEU A 57 0.78 1.98 8.93
C LEU A 57 0.55 2.92 7.75
N LYS A 58 -0.62 2.79 7.10
CA LYS A 58 -1.07 3.76 6.09
C LYS A 58 -1.86 4.84 6.81
N LEU A 59 -1.28 6.03 6.92
CA LEU A 59 -1.99 7.20 7.43
C LEU A 59 -3.03 7.65 6.40
N LYS A 60 -4.30 7.71 6.80
CA LYS A 60 -5.36 8.34 6.00
C LYS A 60 -5.34 9.83 6.30
N VAL A 61 -4.60 10.60 5.51
CA VAL A 61 -4.56 12.06 5.63
C VAL A 61 -5.60 12.67 4.70
N SER A 62 -6.55 13.42 5.26
CA SER A 62 -7.50 14.22 4.48
C SER A 62 -6.83 15.50 3.98
N LYS A 63 -7.02 15.83 2.70
CA LYS A 63 -6.53 17.09 2.14
C LYS A 63 -7.26 18.29 2.75
N SER A 64 -6.50 19.30 3.18
CA SER A 64 -7.08 20.55 3.64
C SER A 64 -7.68 21.35 2.46
N SER A 65 -8.47 22.39 2.76
CA SER A 65 -8.99 23.31 1.74
C SER A 65 -7.86 24.04 1.00
N ALA A 66 -6.77 24.39 1.70
CA ALA A 66 -5.58 25.00 1.12
C ALA A 66 -4.88 24.05 0.15
N ASP A 67 -4.78 22.76 0.50
CA ASP A 67 -4.17 21.75 -0.37
C ASP A 67 -4.96 21.59 -1.67
N LYS A 68 -6.29 21.56 -1.57
CA LYS A 68 -7.16 21.49 -2.77
C LYS A 68 -6.97 22.71 -3.68
N LYS A 69 -6.82 23.92 -3.11
CA LYS A 69 -6.55 25.13 -3.89
C LYS A 69 -5.18 25.07 -4.58
N ARG A 70 -4.15 24.57 -3.89
CA ARG A 70 -2.80 24.40 -4.45
C ARG A 70 -2.79 23.39 -5.59
N ASP A 71 -3.48 22.26 -5.43
CA ASP A 71 -3.60 21.23 -6.46
C ASP A 71 -4.28 21.76 -7.73
N LYS A 72 -5.35 22.57 -7.58
CA LYS A 72 -6.01 23.24 -8.72
C LYS A 72 -5.06 24.20 -9.45
N LYS A 73 -4.37 25.08 -8.72
CA LYS A 73 -3.41 26.03 -9.30
C LYS A 73 -2.29 25.30 -10.06
N ARG A 74 -1.79 24.20 -9.47
CA ARG A 74 -0.77 23.36 -10.10
C ARG A 74 -1.29 22.73 -11.40
N GLY A 75 -2.50 22.20 -11.40
CA GLY A 75 -3.14 21.65 -12.60
C GLY A 75 -3.23 22.69 -13.72
N ASN A 76 -3.80 23.86 -13.41
CA ASN A 76 -3.95 24.93 -14.39
C ASN A 76 -2.61 25.43 -14.95
N LEU A 77 -1.58 25.53 -14.11
CA LEU A 77 -0.24 25.92 -14.55
C LEU A 77 0.36 24.88 -15.49
N LEU A 78 0.26 23.59 -15.16
CA LEU A 78 0.77 22.52 -16.01
C LEU A 78 0.03 22.46 -17.35
N GLU A 79 -1.29 22.64 -17.34
CA GLU A 79 -2.09 22.72 -18.56
C GLU A 79 -1.65 23.89 -19.44
N PHE A 80 -1.47 25.08 -18.86
CA PHE A 80 -0.97 26.26 -19.57
C PHE A 80 0.42 26.02 -20.17
N LEU A 81 1.36 25.47 -19.40
CA LEU A 81 2.71 25.20 -19.87
C LEU A 81 2.73 24.14 -20.98
N ASN A 82 1.95 23.08 -20.83
CA ASN A 82 1.83 22.07 -21.86
C ASN A 82 1.21 22.66 -23.13
N ALA A 83 0.21 23.52 -23.02
CA ALA A 83 -0.37 24.20 -24.18
C ALA A 83 0.58 25.22 -24.84
N SER A 84 1.50 25.80 -24.07
CA SER A 84 2.43 26.84 -24.56
C SER A 84 3.69 26.26 -25.22
N TYR A 85 4.05 25.03 -24.88
CA TYR A 85 5.32 24.40 -25.28
C TYR A 85 5.14 23.01 -25.93
N GLN A 86 3.93 22.63 -26.34
CA GLN A 86 3.65 21.48 -27.21
C GLN A 86 3.61 21.92 -28.68
#